data_AF-A0AAE4YZI6-F1
#
_entry.id   AF-A0AAE4YZI6-F1
#
_cell.length_a   1.000
_cell.length_b   1.000
_cell.length_c   1.000
_cell.angle_alpha   90.00
_cell.angle_beta   90.00
_cell.angle_gamma   90.00
#
_symmetry.space_group_name_H-M   'P 1'
#
loop_
_entity.id
_entity.type
_entity.pdbx_description
1 polymer ?
#
loop_
_entity_poly.entity_id
_entity_poly.type
_entity_poly.pdbx_seq_one_letter_code
_entity_poly.pdbx_strand_id
1 'polypeptide(L)' 'YNEGRLKTDDGGALFMQYIEQFGASIEDCVVIDDSAEVCSTFARLGGMPLHATAGRTTDAILDGLLLSLAQAR' A
#
# COMPACT_ATOMS: atom_id res chain seq x y z
N TYR A 1 -12.08 9.24 8.90
CA TYR A 1 -11.83 10.17 7.78
C TYR A 1 -10.60 10.97 8.11
N ASN A 2 -9.46 10.65 7.50
CA ASN A 2 -8.32 11.55 7.51
C ASN A 2 -8.57 12.52 6.35
N GLU A 3 -8.56 13.83 6.62
CA GLU A 3 -8.57 14.87 5.58
C GLU A 3 -9.83 14.96 4.69
N GLY A 4 -10.94 14.29 5.07
CA GLY A 4 -12.22 14.39 4.36
C GLY A 4 -12.32 13.58 3.06
N ARG A 5 -11.34 12.71 2.76
CA ARG A 5 -11.30 11.84 1.57
C ARG A 5 -11.05 10.39 1.97
N LEU A 6 -11.60 9.45 1.19
CA LEU A 6 -11.29 8.02 1.31
C LEU A 6 -10.13 7.64 0.38
N LYS A 7 -9.46 6.53 0.71
CA LYS A 7 -8.37 5.97 -0.10
C LYS A 7 -8.82 5.54 -1.50
N THR A 8 -10.12 5.31 -1.70
CA THR A 8 -10.71 4.84 -2.96
C THR A 8 -11.37 5.96 -3.76
N ASP A 9 -11.48 7.17 -3.21
CA ASP A 9 -12.06 8.32 -3.91
C ASP A 9 -11.22 8.70 -5.13
N ASP A 10 -11.90 9.14 -6.19
CA ASP A 10 -11.28 9.60 -7.45
C ASP A 10 -10.27 8.60 -8.04
N GLY A 11 -10.53 7.30 -7.87
CA GLY A 11 -9.62 6.25 -8.33
C GLY A 11 -8.34 6.10 -7.52
N GLY A 12 -8.31 6.60 -6.28
CA GLY A 12 -7.15 6.55 -5.39
C GLY A 12 -6.28 7.79 -5.42
N ALA A 13 -6.86 8.96 -5.74
CA ALA A 13 -6.12 10.22 -5.83
C ALA A 13 -5.37 10.59 -4.54
N LEU A 14 -5.86 10.16 -3.37
CA LEU A 14 -5.16 10.36 -2.10
C LEU A 14 -3.78 9.67 -2.09
N PHE A 15 -3.64 8.49 -2.70
CA PHE A 15 -2.35 7.82 -2.83
C PHE A 15 -1.39 8.62 -3.69
N MET A 16 -1.86 9.08 -4.85
CA MET A 16 -1.04 9.86 -5.78
C MET A 16 -0.57 11.18 -5.16
N GLN A 17 -1.42 11.83 -4.37
CA GLN A 17 -1.07 13.03 -3.62
C GLN A 17 0.09 12.78 -2.65
N TYR A 18 0.05 11.70 -1.87
CA TYR A 18 1.16 11.39 -0.95
C TYR A 18 2.42 10.95 -1.71
N ILE A 19 2.28 10.20 -2.80
CA ILE A 19 3.41 9.79 -3.64
C ILE A 19 4.14 11.02 -4.19
N GLU A 20 3.40 12.01 -4.70
CA GLU A 20 3.96 13.28 -5.15
C GLU A 20 4.58 14.06 -4.00
N GLN A 21 3.90 14.17 -2.86
CA GLN A 21 4.38 14.89 -1.67
C GLN A 21 5.73 14.35 -1.17
N PHE A 22 5.93 13.03 -1.22
CA PHE A 22 7.16 12.39 -0.77
C PHE A 22 8.18 12.15 -1.89
N GLY A 23 7.87 12.54 -3.14
CA GLY A 23 8.75 12.31 -4.29
C GLY A 23 9.04 10.82 -4.55
N ALA A 24 8.08 9.95 -4.22
CA ALA A 24 8.20 8.51 -4.41
C ALA A 24 7.73 8.07 -5.81
N SER A 25 8.12 6.87 -6.22
CA SER A 25 7.50 6.17 -7.36
C SER A 25 6.43 5.22 -6.85
N ILE A 26 5.27 5.17 -7.51
CA ILE A 26 4.19 4.24 -7.15
C ILE A 26 4.65 2.77 -7.22
N GLU A 27 5.54 2.45 -8.16
CA GLU A 27 6.09 1.10 -8.39
C GLU A 27 6.96 0.62 -7.21
N ASP A 28 7.55 1.56 -6.47
CA ASP A 28 8.37 1.31 -5.29
C ASP A 28 7.55 1.36 -3.98
N CYS A 29 6.24 1.65 -4.08
CA CYS A 29 5.37 1.84 -2.93
C CYS A 29 4.56 0.57 -2.62
N VAL A 30 4.40 0.33 -1.33
CA VAL A 30 3.57 -0.75 -0.78
C VAL A 30 2.42 -0.14 0.01
N VAL A 31 1.20 -0.67 -0.16
CA VAL A 31 0.09 -0.41 0.78
C VAL A 31 -0.20 -1.66 1.59
N ILE A 32 -0.30 -1.50 2.92
CA ILE A 32 -0.79 -2.54 3.81
C ILE A 32 -2.15 -2.08 4.32
N ASP A 33 -3.21 -2.80 3.98
CA ASP A 33 -4.59 -2.45 4.30
C ASP A 33 -5.43 -3.72 4.42
N ASP A 34 -6.46 -3.72 5.27
CA ASP A 34 -7.39 -4.84 5.46
C ASP A 34 -8.59 -4.79 4.51
N SER A 35 -8.79 -3.67 3.81
CA SER A 35 -9.79 -3.54 2.76
C SER A 35 -9.29 -4.06 1.42
N ALA A 36 -9.99 -5.06 0.89
CA ALA A 36 -9.76 -5.59 -0.45
C ALA A 36 -9.98 -4.53 -1.54
N GLU A 37 -10.92 -3.59 -1.33
CA GLU A 37 -11.20 -2.51 -2.27
C GLU A 37 -10.04 -1.51 -2.34
N VAL A 38 -9.46 -1.16 -1.18
CA VAL A 38 -8.28 -0.28 -1.10
C VAL A 38 -7.10 -0.96 -1.79
N CYS A 39 -6.84 -2.23 -1.49
CA CYS A 39 -5.78 -3.02 -2.13
C CYS A 39 -5.96 -3.07 -3.66
N SER A 40 -7.18 -3.34 -4.13
CA SER A 40 -7.48 -3.36 -5.57
C SER A 40 -7.28 -1.99 -6.23
N THR A 41 -7.65 -0.91 -5.55
CA THR A 41 -7.48 0.45 -6.05
C THR A 41 -6.00 0.79 -6.19
N PHE A 42 -5.19 0.51 -5.17
CA PHE A 42 -3.75 0.76 -5.20
C PHE A 42 -3.03 -0.07 -6.27
N ALA A 43 -3.43 -1.33 -6.46
CA ALA A 43 -2.90 -2.18 -7.53
C ALA A 43 -3.16 -1.59 -8.93
N ARG A 44 -4.34 -1.01 -9.17
CA ARG A 44 -4.68 -0.38 -10.45
C ARG A 44 -3.84 0.87 -10.74
N LEU A 45 -3.31 1.51 -9.71
CA LEU A 45 -2.38 2.64 -9.83
C LEU A 45 -0.94 2.19 -10.13
N GLY A 46 -0.64 0.89 -10.05
CA GLY A 46 0.69 0.32 -10.31
C GLY A 46 1.50 0.02 -9.06
N GLY A 47 0.93 0.19 -7.86
CA GLY A 47 1.61 -0.09 -6.60
C GLY A 47 1.43 -1.53 -6.12
N MET A 48 2.17 -1.92 -5.08
CA MET A 48 2.11 -3.26 -4.52
C MET A 48 1.18 -3.34 -3.30
N PRO A 49 -0.01 -3.97 -3.40
CA PRO A 49 -0.87 -4.18 -2.24
C PRO A 49 -0.45 -5.41 -1.43
N LEU A 50 -0.51 -5.29 -0.11
CA LEU A 50 -0.37 -6.38 0.84
C LEU A 50 -1.60 -6.42 1.74
N HIS A 51 -2.54 -7.29 1.37
CA HIS A 51 -3.83 -7.42 2.06
C HIS A 51 -3.63 -8.03 3.45
N ALA A 52 -3.87 -7.21 4.48
CA ALA A 52 -3.84 -7.63 5.87
C ALA A 52 -5.11 -8.42 6.20
N THR A 53 -4.95 -9.54 6.89
CA THR A 53 -6.07 -10.36 7.36
C THR A 53 -5.80 -10.81 8.79
N ALA A 54 -6.79 -11.38 9.46
CA ALA A 54 -6.59 -11.96 10.80
C ALA A 54 -5.49 -13.06 10.83
N GLY A 55 -5.29 -13.77 9.71
CA GLY A 55 -4.23 -14.80 9.59
C GLY A 55 -2.91 -14.29 9.01
N ARG A 56 -2.88 -13.04 8.52
CA ARG A 56 -1.69 -12.40 7.94
C ARG A 56 -1.68 -10.96 8.41
N THR A 57 -1.16 -10.76 9.61
CA THR A 57 -1.10 -9.45 10.27
C THR A 57 -0.06 -8.54 9.60
N THR A 58 -0.13 -7.24 9.91
CA THR A 58 0.88 -6.27 9.48
C THR A 58 2.29 -6.68 9.88
N ASP A 59 2.49 -7.21 11.10
CA ASP A 59 3.80 -7.68 11.56
C ASP A 59 4.33 -8.84 10.69
N ALA A 60 3.48 -9.84 10.41
CA ALA A 60 3.85 -10.95 9.54
C ALA A 60 4.17 -10.49 8.10
N ILE A 61 3.52 -9.43 7.63
CA ILE A 61 3.81 -8.81 6.33
C ILE A 61 5.18 -8.12 6.36
N LEU A 62 5.45 -7.31 7.39
CA LEU A 62 6.70 -6.56 7.53
C LEU A 62 7.91 -7.49 7.70
N ASP A 63 7.78 -8.53 8.51
CA ASP A 63 8.82 -9.55 8.70
C ASP A 63 9.20 -10.21 7.36
N GLY A 64 8.19 -10.58 6.56
CA GLY A 64 8.39 -11.15 5.23
C GLY A 64 9.12 -10.20 4.27
N LEU A 65 8.76 -8.91 4.28
CA LEU A 65 9.42 -7.89 3.45
C LEU A 65 10.90 -7.73 3.84
N LEU A 66 11.19 -7.60 5.15
CA LEU A 66 12.55 -7.44 5.63
C LEU A 66 13.43 -8.65 5.31
N LEU A 67 12.90 -9.86 5.44
CA LEU A 67 13.59 -11.10 5.06
C LEU A 67 13.90 -11.11 3.55
N SER A 68 12.94 -10.74 2.70
CA SER A 68 13.15 -10.72 1.25
C SER A 68 14.22 -9.72 0.82
N LEU A 69 14.28 -8.55 1.46
CA LEU A 69 15.29 -7.52 1.21
C LEU A 69 16.68 -7.93 1.71
N ALA A 70 16.74 -8.69 2.80
CA ALA A 70 18.00 -9.23 3.31
C ALA A 70 18.60 -10.31 2.38
N GLN A 71 17.77 -11.02 1.63
CA GLN A 71 18.18 -12.08 0.69
C GLN A 71 18.52 -11.56 -0.71
N ALA A 72 18.07 -10.36 -1.07
CA ALA A 72 18.35 -9.73 -2.36
C ALA A 72 19.72 -9.00 -2.40
N ARG A 73 20.52 -9.12 -1.34
CA ARG A 73 21.89 -8.57 -1.20
C ARG A 73 22.92 -9.68 -1.28
#